data_AF-A0A957BNH9-F1
#
_entry.id   AF-A0A957BNH9-F1
#
_cell.length_a   1.000
_cell.length_b   1.000
_cell.length_c   1.000
_cell.angle_alpha   90.00
_cell.angle_beta   90.00
_cell.angle_gamma   90.00
#
_symmetry.space_group_name_H-M   'P 1'
#
loop_
_entity.id
_entity.type
_entity.pdbx_description
1 polymer ?
#
loop_
_entity_poly.entity_id
_entity_poly.type
_entity_poly.pdbx_seq_one_letter_code
_entity_poly.pdbx_strand_id
1 'polypeptide(L)'
;MTTARKFDTRATYAVYLNDDGQAFLYDGQAWNHALGEPPGLVDVVVWTGGMILALAADKFIWSYDPIAAKWTKDPVASNVSSLSVDDQANVWCVNTSGEVYIMQAGTPLGSWRLIWKDIPAIAKLPPGGVWEYSVKAGEWLSLIVRREYKIPANDWETTNRIIAQVKSLNPSLNVDHVEAGQILQMPPKS
;
A
#
# COMPACT_ATOMS: atom_id res chain seq x y z
N MET A 1 2.00 -16.81 -3.16
CA MET A 1 2.59 -16.50 -1.84
C MET A 1 1.47 -15.97 -0.97
N THR A 2 0.90 -16.79 -0.10
CA THR A 2 -0.29 -16.45 0.69
C THR A 2 0.14 -15.67 1.93
N THR A 3 -0.13 -14.38 1.96
CA THR A 3 0.23 -13.53 3.11
C THR A 3 -0.96 -13.50 4.07
N ALA A 4 -1.04 -14.47 4.98
CA ALA A 4 -1.92 -14.35 6.14
C ALA A 4 -1.34 -13.28 7.08
N ARG A 5 -2.07 -12.18 7.32
CA ARG A 5 -1.64 -11.13 8.26
C ARG A 5 -2.36 -11.28 9.60
N LYS A 6 -1.53 -11.51 10.64
CA LYS A 6 -1.72 -11.35 12.09
C LYS A 6 -3.01 -11.91 12.72
N PHE A 7 -2.84 -13.01 13.47
CA PHE A 7 -3.83 -13.53 14.40
C PHE A 7 -3.55 -13.01 15.83
N ASP A 8 -4.52 -12.34 16.45
CA ASP A 8 -4.58 -12.23 17.91
C ASP A 8 -5.30 -13.48 18.45
N THR A 9 -4.66 -14.19 19.36
CA THR A 9 -5.17 -15.39 20.05
C THR A 9 -6.38 -15.14 20.95
N ARG A 10 -6.90 -13.92 21.01
CA ARG A 10 -8.18 -13.53 21.65
C ARG A 10 -9.23 -13.00 20.68
N ALA A 11 -8.97 -13.01 19.37
CA ALA A 11 -9.86 -12.35 18.43
C ALA A 11 -11.21 -13.08 18.28
N THR A 12 -12.29 -12.43 18.71
CA THR A 12 -13.68 -12.85 18.41
C THR A 12 -13.94 -12.90 16.91
N TYR A 13 -13.17 -12.11 16.13
CA TYR A 13 -13.37 -11.96 14.70
C TYR A 13 -12.06 -12.07 13.92
N ALA A 14 -12.09 -12.71 12.75
CA ALA A 14 -10.99 -12.72 11.80
C ALA A 14 -11.52 -12.50 10.39
N VAL A 15 -10.69 -11.98 9.48
CA VAL A 15 -11.09 -11.77 8.08
C VAL A 15 -10.11 -12.48 7.14
N TYR A 16 -10.64 -12.97 6.04
CA TYR A 16 -9.89 -13.59 4.96
C TYR A 16 -10.35 -13.02 3.62
N LEU A 17 -9.39 -12.76 2.73
CA LEU A 17 -9.62 -12.39 1.34
C LEU A 17 -8.98 -13.47 0.46
N ASN A 18 -9.78 -14.08 -0.42
CA ASN A 18 -9.26 -15.07 -1.35
C ASN A 18 -8.73 -14.43 -2.64
N ASP A 19 -8.11 -15.24 -3.50
CA ASP A 19 -7.53 -14.78 -4.77
C ASP A 19 -8.59 -14.31 -5.78
N ASP A 20 -9.87 -14.66 -5.57
CA ASP A 20 -11.01 -14.21 -6.38
C ASP A 20 -11.57 -12.85 -5.92
N GLY A 21 -11.00 -12.26 -4.86
CA GLY A 21 -11.44 -10.97 -4.32
C GLY A 21 -12.68 -11.04 -3.43
N GLN A 22 -13.02 -12.23 -2.91
CA GLN A 22 -14.15 -12.46 -2.01
C GLN A 22 -13.72 -12.37 -0.55
N ALA A 23 -14.55 -11.77 0.30
CA ALA A 23 -14.25 -11.53 1.70
C ALA A 23 -15.01 -12.50 2.62
N PHE A 24 -14.33 -13.07 3.61
CA PHE A 24 -14.91 -13.98 4.59
C PHE A 24 -14.63 -13.50 6.00
N LEU A 25 -15.67 -13.48 6.85
CA LEU A 25 -15.59 -13.14 8.27
C LEU A 25 -15.72 -14.41 9.11
N TYR A 26 -14.74 -14.67 9.95
CA TYR A 26 -14.89 -15.57 11.09
C TYR A 26 -15.56 -14.80 12.23
N ASP A 27 -16.68 -15.30 12.74
CA ASP A 27 -17.48 -14.66 13.80
C ASP A 27 -17.23 -15.22 15.21
N GLY A 28 -16.23 -16.08 15.35
CA GLY A 28 -15.96 -16.83 16.57
C GLY A 28 -16.50 -18.26 16.53
N GLN A 29 -17.35 -18.60 15.56
CA GLN A 29 -17.94 -19.93 15.39
C GLN A 29 -17.69 -20.50 13.99
N ALA A 30 -17.91 -19.70 12.94
CA ALA A 30 -17.81 -20.13 11.56
C ALA A 30 -17.28 -19.03 10.64
N TRP A 31 -16.79 -19.45 9.47
CA TRP A 31 -16.47 -18.54 8.36
C TRP A 31 -17.73 -18.27 7.54
N ASN A 32 -18.06 -16.99 7.40
CA ASN A 32 -19.21 -16.51 6.65
C ASN A 32 -18.73 -15.64 5.48
N HIS A 33 -19.28 -15.88 4.29
CA HIS A 33 -18.99 -15.08 3.09
C HIS A 33 -19.72 -13.73 3.16
N ALA A 34 -18.99 -12.62 3.00
CA ALA A 34 -19.53 -11.27 3.02
C ALA A 34 -20.14 -10.89 1.66
N LEU A 35 -21.17 -11.62 1.24
CA LEU A 35 -21.79 -11.53 -0.08
C LEU A 35 -22.11 -10.09 -0.53
N GLY A 36 -21.97 -9.86 -1.83
CA GLY A 36 -22.29 -8.58 -2.47
C GLY A 36 -21.11 -7.61 -2.48
N GLU A 37 -19.90 -8.15 -2.48
CA GLU A 37 -18.67 -7.39 -2.45
C GLU A 37 -18.54 -6.41 -3.62
N PRO A 38 -17.90 -5.26 -3.38
CA PRO A 38 -17.38 -4.43 -4.45
C PRO A 38 -16.43 -5.23 -5.35
N PRO A 39 -16.42 -5.00 -6.67
CA PRO A 39 -15.54 -5.71 -7.57
C PRO A 39 -14.06 -5.53 -7.22
N GLY A 40 -13.34 -6.66 -7.09
CA GLY A 40 -11.89 -6.70 -6.97
C GLY A 40 -11.37 -6.14 -5.65
N LEU A 41 -11.84 -6.67 -4.51
CA LEU A 41 -11.20 -6.38 -3.22
C LEU A 41 -9.72 -6.82 -3.24
N VAL A 42 -8.85 -5.99 -2.67
CA VAL A 42 -7.38 -6.22 -2.65
C VAL A 42 -6.78 -6.20 -1.25
N ASP A 43 -7.52 -5.69 -0.26
CA ASP A 43 -7.13 -5.71 1.15
C ASP A 43 -8.39 -5.74 2.02
N VAL A 44 -8.32 -6.38 3.19
CA VAL A 44 -9.42 -6.46 4.15
C VAL A 44 -8.88 -6.44 5.57
N VAL A 45 -9.63 -5.79 6.46
CA VAL A 45 -9.34 -5.75 7.90
C VAL A 45 -10.63 -5.94 8.70
N VAL A 46 -10.50 -6.51 9.88
CA VAL A 46 -11.58 -6.51 10.87
C VAL A 46 -11.60 -5.16 11.56
N TRP A 47 -12.78 -4.54 11.62
CA TRP A 47 -13.05 -3.35 12.42
C TRP A 47 -13.98 -3.69 13.60
N THR A 48 -14.49 -2.68 14.30
CA THR A 48 -15.29 -2.84 15.51
C THR A 48 -16.55 -3.68 15.25
N GLY A 49 -16.94 -4.50 16.24
CA GLY A 49 -18.18 -5.29 16.18
C GLY A 49 -18.21 -6.37 15.10
N GLY A 50 -17.06 -6.77 14.55
CA GLY A 50 -16.98 -7.75 13.47
C GLY A 50 -17.29 -7.18 12.09
N MET A 51 -17.37 -5.85 11.94
CA MET A 51 -17.45 -5.22 10.62
C MET A 51 -16.17 -5.48 9.83
N ILE A 52 -16.28 -5.59 8.51
CA ILE A 52 -15.12 -5.64 7.61
C ILE A 52 -14.93 -4.25 7.03
N LEU A 53 -13.69 -3.75 7.01
CA LEU A 53 -13.31 -2.71 6.07
C LEU A 53 -12.46 -3.33 4.97
N ALA A 54 -12.76 -2.99 3.72
CA ALA A 54 -12.10 -3.52 2.55
C ALA A 54 -11.59 -2.38 1.66
N LEU A 55 -10.44 -2.60 1.04
CA LEU A 55 -9.91 -1.79 -0.04
C LEU A 55 -10.24 -2.49 -1.36
N ALA A 56 -10.90 -1.77 -2.26
CA ALA A 56 -11.17 -2.27 -3.61
C ALA A 56 -10.07 -1.83 -4.60
N ALA A 57 -10.00 -2.51 -5.75
CA ALA A 57 -9.04 -2.22 -6.82
C ALA A 57 -9.17 -0.79 -7.36
N ASP A 58 -10.38 -0.20 -7.27
CA ASP A 58 -10.68 1.19 -7.59
C ASP A 58 -10.12 2.21 -6.56
N LYS A 59 -9.40 1.72 -5.54
CA LYS A 59 -8.73 2.49 -4.48
C LYS A 59 -9.68 3.20 -3.52
N PHE A 60 -10.94 2.77 -3.45
CA PHE A 60 -11.89 3.22 -2.43
C PHE A 60 -11.99 2.22 -1.27
N ILE A 61 -12.38 2.73 -0.10
CA ILE A 61 -12.70 1.93 1.08
C ILE A 61 -14.19 1.60 1.08
N TRP A 62 -14.51 0.39 1.51
CA TRP A 62 -15.87 -0.10 1.71
C TRP A 62 -15.99 -0.75 3.08
N SER A 63 -17.16 -0.63 3.71
CA SER A 63 -17.48 -1.32 4.96
C SER A 63 -18.57 -2.37 4.74
N TYR A 64 -18.39 -3.56 5.29
CA TYR A 64 -19.44 -4.57 5.40
C TYR A 64 -20.01 -4.61 6.80
N ASP A 65 -21.33 -4.47 6.91
CA ASP A 65 -22.08 -4.77 8.12
C ASP A 65 -22.61 -6.21 8.06
N PRO A 66 -22.13 -7.13 8.92
CA PRO A 66 -22.56 -8.52 8.91
C PRO A 66 -23.99 -8.72 9.43
N ILE A 67 -24.53 -7.77 10.19
CA ILE A 67 -25.92 -7.83 10.69
C ILE A 67 -26.88 -7.45 9.57
N ALA A 68 -26.57 -6.38 8.84
CA ALA A 68 -27.38 -5.92 7.70
C ALA A 68 -27.07 -6.67 6.40
N ALA A 69 -26.01 -7.50 6.38
CA ALA A 69 -25.46 -8.15 5.20
C ALA A 69 -25.26 -7.18 4.02
N LYS A 70 -24.66 -6.02 4.31
CA LYS A 70 -24.62 -4.90 3.35
C LYS A 70 -23.25 -4.23 3.31
N TRP A 71 -22.77 -4.02 2.08
CA TRP A 71 -21.63 -3.17 1.78
C TRP A 71 -22.04 -1.70 1.64
N THR A 72 -21.25 -0.80 2.22
CA THR A 72 -21.39 0.65 2.11
C THR A 72 -20.05 1.25 1.71
N LYS A 73 -20.04 2.07 0.66
CA LYS A 73 -18.84 2.77 0.21
C LYS A 73 -18.49 3.89 1.19
N ASP A 74 -17.22 4.04 1.54
CA ASP A 74 -16.76 5.21 2.27
C ASP A 74 -16.99 6.48 1.42
N PRO A 75 -17.62 7.52 1.98
CA PRO A 75 -18.00 8.70 1.20
C PRO A 75 -16.83 9.66 0.91
N VAL A 76 -15.68 9.49 1.56
CA VAL A 76 -14.56 10.45 1.53
C VAL A 76 -13.26 9.82 1.04
N ALA A 77 -12.94 8.62 1.51
CA ALA A 77 -11.68 7.96 1.22
C ALA A 77 -11.55 7.62 -0.27
N SER A 78 -10.44 8.03 -0.88
CA SER A 78 -10.10 7.72 -2.27
C SER A 78 -8.59 7.57 -2.41
N ASN A 79 -8.15 6.93 -3.50
CA ASN A 79 -6.75 6.69 -3.79
C ASN A 79 -6.00 5.95 -2.67
N VAL A 80 -6.66 5.07 -1.92
CA VAL A 80 -6.05 4.32 -0.81
C VAL A 80 -5.16 3.19 -1.34
N SER A 81 -3.98 3.01 -0.75
CA SER A 81 -2.99 2.00 -1.12
C SER A 81 -2.87 0.85 -0.12
N SER A 82 -3.18 1.09 1.16
CA SER A 82 -3.18 0.05 2.20
C SER A 82 -4.08 0.42 3.36
N LEU A 83 -4.59 -0.60 4.06
CA LEU A 83 -5.45 -0.47 5.23
C LEU A 83 -4.87 -1.24 6.43
N SER A 84 -5.06 -0.75 7.65
CA SER A 84 -4.70 -1.48 8.87
C SER A 84 -5.53 -1.00 10.05
N VAL A 85 -5.58 -1.81 11.11
CA VAL A 85 -6.28 -1.48 12.36
C VAL A 85 -5.31 -1.68 13.52
N ASP A 86 -5.30 -0.75 14.47
CA ASP A 86 -4.48 -0.85 15.68
C ASP A 86 -5.22 -1.54 16.85
N ASP A 87 -4.55 -1.66 18.00
CA ASP A 87 -5.08 -2.31 19.20
C ASP A 87 -6.21 -1.54 19.89
N GLN A 88 -6.46 -0.30 19.48
CA GLN A 88 -7.53 0.58 19.95
C GLN A 88 -8.70 0.61 18.96
N ALA A 89 -8.67 -0.24 17.93
CA ALA A 89 -9.63 -0.29 16.84
C ALA A 89 -9.73 1.00 16.01
N ASN A 90 -8.68 1.84 16.03
CA ASN A 90 -8.56 2.90 15.04
C ASN A 90 -8.12 2.29 13.70
N VAL A 91 -8.66 2.84 12.62
CA VAL A 91 -8.33 2.43 11.27
C VAL A 91 -7.31 3.39 10.70
N TRP A 92 -6.22 2.86 10.19
CA TRP A 92 -5.17 3.61 9.53
C TRP A 92 -5.19 3.28 8.05
N CYS A 93 -5.02 4.29 7.21
CA CYS A 93 -4.83 4.09 5.80
C CYS A 93 -3.71 4.98 5.27
N VAL A 94 -3.10 4.53 4.18
CA VAL A 94 -2.13 5.32 3.41
C VAL A 94 -2.71 5.47 2.02
N ASN A 95 -2.66 6.67 1.43
CA ASN A 95 -3.08 6.87 0.05
C ASN A 95 -1.91 6.69 -0.95
N THR A 96 -2.15 6.74 -2.24
CA THR A 96 -1.11 6.62 -3.29
C THR A 96 -0.14 7.79 -3.28
N SER A 97 -0.57 8.94 -2.75
CA SER A 97 0.27 10.09 -2.42
C SER A 97 1.02 9.90 -1.09
N GLY A 98 1.01 8.72 -0.48
CA GLY A 98 1.71 8.38 0.77
C GLY A 98 1.35 9.26 1.96
N GLU A 99 0.17 9.86 1.95
CA GLU A 99 -0.39 10.55 3.09
C GLU A 99 -1.06 9.51 4.01
N VAL A 100 -0.83 9.62 5.31
CA VAL A 100 -1.38 8.75 6.36
C VAL A 100 -2.59 9.41 6.97
N TYR A 101 -3.69 8.67 7.01
CA TYR A 101 -4.93 9.08 7.69
C TYR A 101 -5.28 8.08 8.77
N ILE A 102 -6.00 8.58 9.77
CA ILE A 102 -6.64 7.77 10.81
C ILE A 102 -8.15 8.04 10.83
N MET A 103 -8.93 6.99 11.06
CA MET A 103 -10.32 7.07 11.48
C MET A 103 -10.43 6.46 12.88
N GLN A 104 -10.84 7.27 13.86
CA GLN A 104 -10.86 6.86 15.27
C GLN A 104 -11.98 5.86 15.54
N ALA A 105 -11.75 4.93 16.48
CA ALA A 105 -12.80 4.02 16.94
C ALA A 105 -14.05 4.80 17.42
N GLY A 106 -15.23 4.32 17.05
CA GLY A 106 -16.51 4.94 17.41
C GLY A 106 -16.90 6.16 16.58
N THR A 107 -16.11 6.55 15.57
CA THR A 107 -16.49 7.58 14.60
C THR A 107 -17.21 6.99 13.39
N PRO A 108 -18.12 7.75 12.73
CA PRO A 108 -18.75 7.30 11.49
C PRO A 108 -17.72 7.04 10.38
N LEU A 109 -18.04 6.10 9.48
CA LEU A 109 -17.29 5.88 8.24
C LEU A 109 -17.10 7.21 7.48
N GLY A 110 -15.89 7.47 6.99
CA GLY A 110 -15.53 8.73 6.33
C GLY A 110 -14.94 9.80 7.26
N SER A 111 -14.87 9.58 8.58
CA SER A 111 -14.31 10.55 9.55
C SER A 111 -12.78 10.55 9.59
N TRP A 112 -12.15 10.62 8.42
CA TRP A 112 -10.70 10.55 8.26
C TRP A 112 -10.00 11.85 8.68
N ARG A 113 -8.95 11.72 9.48
CA ARG A 113 -8.06 12.83 9.83
C ARG A 113 -6.67 12.56 9.28
N LEU A 114 -6.13 13.52 8.53
CA LEU A 114 -4.73 13.50 8.08
C LEU A 114 -3.80 13.57 9.28
N ILE A 115 -2.92 12.59 9.41
CA ILE A 115 -1.90 12.53 10.47
C ILE A 115 -0.53 12.90 9.92
N TRP A 116 -0.22 12.52 8.69
CA TRP A 116 1.09 12.76 8.10
C TRP A 116 0.98 12.87 6.58
N LYS A 117 1.51 13.94 5.98
CA LYS A 117 1.57 14.13 4.51
C LYS A 117 2.98 14.01 3.90
N ASP A 118 4.00 14.13 4.74
CA ASP A 118 5.41 14.16 4.36
C ASP A 118 6.15 12.90 4.86
N ILE A 119 5.62 11.69 4.65
CA ILE A 119 6.43 10.49 4.94
C ILE A 119 7.69 10.62 4.07
N PRO A 120 8.91 10.72 4.64
CA PRO A 120 10.12 10.68 3.84
C PRO A 120 10.09 9.35 3.11
N ALA A 121 9.93 9.42 1.80
CA ALA A 121 9.40 8.34 0.98
C ALA A 121 10.15 7.02 1.16
N ILE A 122 9.67 6.20 2.08
CA ILE A 122 9.85 4.76 2.05
C ILE A 122 8.75 4.26 1.10
N ALA A 123 9.16 3.88 -0.11
CA ALA A 123 8.37 3.12 -1.08
C ALA A 123 7.21 3.82 -1.82
N LYS A 124 7.33 5.09 -2.23
CA LYS A 124 6.55 5.58 -3.39
C LYS A 124 7.27 5.25 -4.68
N LEU A 125 6.85 4.21 -5.41
CA LEU A 125 7.05 4.21 -6.87
C LEU A 125 6.05 5.23 -7.44
N PRO A 126 6.47 6.31 -8.11
CA PRO A 126 5.54 7.24 -8.74
C PRO A 126 4.56 6.53 -9.71
N PRO A 127 3.40 7.13 -10.02
CA PRO A 127 2.50 6.62 -11.03
C PRO A 127 3.12 6.80 -12.42
N GLY A 128 3.88 5.82 -12.89
CA GLY A 128 4.48 5.87 -14.24
C GLY A 128 5.13 4.56 -14.73
N GLY A 129 4.98 3.45 -13.99
CA GLY A 129 5.60 2.17 -14.36
C GLY A 129 7.13 2.16 -14.19
N VAL A 130 7.74 1.01 -14.49
CA VAL A 130 9.19 0.82 -14.50
C VAL A 130 9.69 1.03 -15.93
N TRP A 131 10.87 1.62 -16.10
CA TRP A 131 11.50 1.78 -17.42
C TRP A 131 12.94 1.24 -17.41
N GLU A 132 13.47 0.84 -18.57
CA GLU A 132 14.79 0.21 -18.66
C GLU A 132 15.88 1.23 -19.01
N TYR A 133 17.03 1.12 -18.34
CA TYR A 133 18.23 1.88 -18.65
C TYR A 133 19.41 0.96 -18.92
N SER A 134 20.06 1.12 -20.08
CA SER A 134 21.33 0.46 -20.38
C SER A 134 22.50 1.30 -19.90
N VAL A 135 23.25 0.79 -18.91
CA VAL A 135 24.43 1.45 -18.35
C VAL A 135 25.49 1.69 -19.43
N LYS A 136 26.02 2.91 -19.52
CA LYS A 136 27.11 3.25 -20.45
C LYS A 136 28.47 3.11 -19.77
N ALA A 137 29.51 2.92 -20.58
CA ALA A 137 30.87 2.81 -20.07
C ALA A 137 31.28 4.04 -19.23
N GLY A 138 31.80 3.78 -18.03
CA GLY A 138 32.27 4.81 -17.10
C GLY A 138 31.18 5.48 -16.27
N GLU A 139 29.92 5.03 -16.34
CA GLU A 139 28.84 5.54 -15.52
C GLU A 139 28.79 4.92 -14.12
N TRP A 140 28.23 5.70 -13.19
CA TRP A 140 28.04 5.34 -11.80
C TRP A 140 26.56 5.53 -11.50
N LEU A 141 25.96 4.67 -10.68
CA LEU A 141 24.52 4.68 -10.45
C LEU A 141 24.00 6.04 -9.97
N SER A 142 24.75 6.71 -9.09
CA SER A 142 24.40 8.04 -8.59
C SER A 142 24.38 9.12 -9.67
N LEU A 143 25.28 9.05 -10.66
CA LEU A 143 25.33 9.97 -11.80
C LEU A 143 24.18 9.71 -12.78
N ILE A 144 23.88 8.43 -13.04
CA ILE A 144 22.72 8.03 -13.86
C ILE A 144 21.45 8.59 -13.22
N VAL A 145 21.24 8.31 -11.93
CA VAL A 145 20.08 8.78 -11.17
C VAL A 145 19.98 10.31 -11.18
N ARG A 146 21.07 11.03 -10.91
CA ARG A 146 21.02 12.51 -10.93
C ARG A 146 20.63 13.06 -12.29
N ARG A 147 21.22 12.51 -13.36
CA ARG A 147 20.94 12.96 -14.73
C ARG A 147 19.51 12.66 -15.15
N GLU A 148 19.08 11.40 -14.99
CA GLU A 148 17.80 10.93 -15.53
C GLU A 148 16.59 11.52 -14.79
N TYR A 149 16.76 11.89 -13.51
CA TYR A 149 15.72 12.50 -12.67
C TYR A 149 15.94 14.00 -12.43
N LYS A 150 16.91 14.62 -13.13
CA LYS A 150 17.22 16.05 -13.05
C LYS A 150 17.45 16.55 -11.61
N ILE A 151 18.09 15.74 -10.78
CA ILE A 151 18.33 16.03 -9.36
C ILE A 151 19.56 16.97 -9.25
N PRO A 152 19.45 18.10 -8.53
CA PRO A 152 20.58 19.00 -8.27
C PRO A 152 21.75 18.29 -7.57
N ALA A 153 22.98 18.74 -7.82
CA ALA A 153 24.19 18.10 -7.27
C ALA A 153 24.25 18.11 -5.73
N ASN A 154 23.58 19.07 -5.10
CA ASN A 154 23.46 19.22 -3.64
C ASN A 154 22.23 18.51 -3.05
N ASP A 155 21.44 17.77 -3.82
CA ASP A 155 20.30 17.00 -3.30
C ASP A 155 20.66 15.51 -3.21
N TRP A 156 21.47 15.18 -2.21
CA TRP A 156 21.95 13.83 -1.93
C TRP A 156 20.84 12.93 -1.37
N GLU A 157 19.87 13.51 -0.66
CA GLU A 157 18.75 12.76 -0.07
C GLU A 157 17.83 12.21 -1.15
N THR A 158 17.41 13.06 -2.11
CA THR A 158 16.63 12.60 -3.26
C THR A 158 17.41 11.62 -4.11
N THR A 159 18.72 11.83 -4.30
CA THR A 159 19.59 10.89 -5.02
C THR A 159 19.57 9.51 -4.37
N ASN A 160 19.86 9.42 -3.07
CA ASN A 160 19.94 8.15 -2.34
C ASN A 160 18.58 7.44 -2.27
N ARG A 161 17.50 8.21 -2.17
CA ARG A 161 16.14 7.66 -2.22
C ARG A 161 15.86 6.95 -3.55
N ILE A 162 16.19 7.57 -4.69
CA ILE A 162 15.98 6.94 -5.99
C ILE A 162 16.92 5.75 -6.19
N ILE A 163 18.17 5.81 -5.71
CA ILE A 163 19.08 4.65 -5.72
C ILE A 163 18.47 3.46 -4.95
N ALA A 164 17.88 3.69 -3.78
CA ALA A 164 17.22 2.64 -3.01
C ALA A 164 16.05 2.00 -3.78
N GLN A 165 15.29 2.81 -4.53
CA GLN A 165 14.22 2.30 -5.40
C GLN A 165 14.77 1.49 -6.59
N VAL A 166 15.85 1.93 -7.22
CA VAL A 166 16.52 1.15 -8.27
C VAL A 166 17.00 -0.19 -7.69
N LYS A 167 17.59 -0.21 -6.49
CA LYS A 167 17.99 -1.46 -5.82
C LYS A 167 16.81 -2.37 -5.50
N SER A 168 15.66 -1.84 -5.07
CA SER A 168 14.48 -2.66 -4.83
C SER A 168 13.91 -3.28 -6.11
N LEU A 169 14.03 -2.57 -7.24
CA LEU A 169 13.63 -3.07 -8.56
C LEU A 169 14.65 -4.04 -9.18
N ASN A 170 15.91 -4.00 -8.73
CA ASN A 170 17.00 -4.84 -9.21
C ASN A 170 17.70 -5.53 -8.03
N PRO A 171 17.12 -6.59 -7.44
CA PRO A 171 17.63 -7.17 -6.19
C PRO A 171 19.09 -7.63 -6.26
N SER A 172 19.58 -8.05 -7.42
CA SER A 172 20.97 -8.48 -7.65
C SER A 172 21.97 -7.33 -7.88
N LEU A 173 21.50 -6.09 -8.04
CA LEU A 173 22.35 -4.93 -8.35
C LEU A 173 23.34 -4.63 -7.23
N ASN A 174 24.63 -4.53 -7.52
CA ASN A 174 25.57 -3.88 -6.61
C ASN A 174 25.49 -2.36 -6.83
N VAL A 175 25.03 -1.59 -5.84
CA VAL A 175 24.84 -0.13 -6.01
C VAL A 175 26.16 0.62 -6.16
N ASP A 176 27.25 0.04 -5.65
CA ASP A 176 28.60 0.60 -5.73
C ASP A 176 29.31 0.22 -7.04
N HIS A 177 28.75 -0.74 -7.79
CA HIS A 177 29.34 -1.23 -9.03
C HIS A 177 28.27 -1.56 -10.08
N VAL A 178 28.18 -0.71 -11.09
CA VAL A 178 27.38 -0.93 -12.29
C VAL A 178 28.28 -1.22 -13.49
N GLU A 179 27.92 -2.21 -14.28
CA GLU A 179 28.71 -2.63 -15.44
C GLU A 179 28.15 -2.05 -16.74
N ALA A 180 29.02 -1.69 -17.68
CA ALA A 180 28.59 -1.23 -19.00
C ALA A 180 27.77 -2.32 -19.71
N GLY A 181 26.61 -1.94 -20.25
CA GLY A 181 25.65 -2.87 -20.87
C GLY A 181 24.67 -3.52 -19.90
N GLN A 182 24.84 -3.32 -18.58
CA GLN A 182 23.86 -3.78 -17.61
C GLN A 182 22.52 -3.05 -17.81
N ILE A 183 21.42 -3.81 -17.86
CA ILE A 183 20.07 -3.26 -17.91
C ILE A 183 19.54 -3.08 -16.49
N LEU A 184 19.15 -1.84 -16.16
CA LEU A 184 18.56 -1.48 -14.89
C LEU A 184 17.07 -1.20 -15.06
N GLN A 185 16.26 -1.80 -14.19
CA GLN A 185 14.87 -1.44 -13.99
C GLN A 185 14.80 -0.17 -13.14
N MET A 186 14.39 0.94 -13.74
CA MET A 186 14.41 2.26 -13.15
C MET A 186 13.00 2.67 -12.69
N PRO A 187 12.85 3.36 -11.55
CA PRO A 187 11.57 3.86 -11.10
C PRO A 187 11.05 4.95 -12.06
N PRO A 188 9.74 5.23 -12.08
CA PRO A 188 9.20 6.21 -13.02
C PRO A 188 9.77 7.61 -12.83
N LYS A 189 9.93 8.33 -13.95
CA LYS A 189 10.37 9.73 -13.95
C LYS A 189 9.20 10.61 -13.46
N SER A 190 9.48 11.56 -12.58
CA SER A 190 8.55 12.61 -12.14
C SER A 190 8.43 13.73 -13.15
#